data_AF-A0A7K0TZT9-F1
#
_entry.id   AF-A0A7K0TZT9-F1
#
_cell.length_a   1.000
_cell.length_b   1.000
_cell.length_c   1.000
_cell.angle_alpha   90.00
_cell.angle_beta   90.00
_cell.angle_gamma   90.00
#
_symmetry.space_group_name_H-M   'P 1'
#
loop_
_entity.id
_entity.type
_entity.pdbx_description
1 polymer ?
#
loop_
_entity_poly.entity_id
_entity_poly.type
_entity_poly.pdbx_seq_one_letter_code
_entity_poly.pdbx_strand_id
1 'polypeptide(L)'
;MSDLDWGAFTEQGPWTLDPNNIPWMAQAPELRRAARAEVPVLTSPKRFPPGTRVLTVAGQVVTAISPWLVRKRRGRFKDTAASRADISLRLRKAAEVLGPTYIKLGQIISSGEGLF
;
A
#
# COMPACT_ATOMS: atom_id res chain seq x y z
N MET A 1 -42.29 0.12 19.46
CA MET A 1 -41.44 -0.33 18.35
C MET A 1 -40.10 -0.70 18.98
N SER A 2 -39.64 -1.93 18.81
CA SER A 2 -38.39 -2.41 19.40
C SER A 2 -37.21 -1.95 18.55
N ASP A 3 -36.03 -1.74 19.13
CA ASP A 3 -34.84 -1.32 18.39
C ASP A 3 -34.40 -2.34 17.33
N LEU A 4 -34.72 -3.62 17.57
CA LEU A 4 -34.51 -4.72 16.65
C LEU A 4 -35.36 -4.60 15.37
N ASP A 5 -36.46 -3.84 15.39
CA ASP A 5 -37.38 -3.72 14.26
C ASP A 5 -36.86 -2.78 13.15
N TRP A 6 -35.95 -1.86 13.50
CA TRP A 6 -35.48 -0.80 12.58
C TRP A 6 -33.95 -0.66 12.52
N GLY A 7 -33.20 -1.33 13.40
CA GLY A 7 -31.74 -1.29 13.44
C GLY A 7 -31.10 -2.65 13.66
N ALA A 8 -29.78 -2.71 13.45
CA ALA A 8 -28.98 -3.91 13.64
C ALA A 8 -28.46 -3.99 15.09
N PHE A 9 -29.36 -4.29 16.03
CA PHE A 9 -29.03 -4.48 17.45
C PHE A 9 -28.96 -5.96 17.80
N THR A 10 -28.23 -6.29 18.86
CA THR A 10 -28.19 -7.65 19.41
C THR A 10 -29.45 -7.92 20.23
N GLU A 11 -29.94 -9.16 20.26
CA GLU A 11 -31.11 -9.55 21.05
C GLU A 11 -30.92 -9.32 22.56
N GLN A 12 -29.67 -9.32 23.03
CA GLN A 12 -29.29 -9.06 24.41
C GLN A 12 -28.79 -7.60 24.55
N GLY A 13 -29.50 -6.79 25.32
CA GLY A 13 -29.05 -5.47 25.75
C GLY A 13 -30.13 -4.72 26.53
N PRO A 14 -29.82 -3.53 27.07
CA PRO A 14 -30.82 -2.52 27.35
C PRO A 14 -30.97 -1.64 26.09
N TRP A 15 -31.61 -2.15 25.04
CA TRP A 15 -31.88 -1.36 23.84
C TRP A 15 -33.27 -0.74 23.97
N THR A 16 -33.29 0.56 24.23
CA THR A 16 -34.50 1.38 24.12
C THR A 16 -34.10 2.73 23.55
N LEU A 17 -34.01 2.82 22.24
CA LEU A 17 -33.72 4.03 21.50
C LEU A 17 -35.00 4.57 20.89
N ASP A 18 -35.24 5.87 21.05
CA ASP A 18 -36.32 6.55 20.33
C ASP A 18 -35.80 7.00 18.96
N PRO A 19 -36.28 6.42 17.83
CA PRO A 19 -35.84 6.80 16.49
C PRO A 19 -36.04 8.28 16.19
N ASN A 20 -37.04 8.91 16.82
CA ASN A 20 -37.36 10.32 16.60
C ASN A 20 -36.47 11.27 17.41
N ASN A 21 -35.70 10.75 18.37
CA ASN A 21 -34.83 11.52 19.25
C ASN A 21 -33.35 11.11 19.09
N ILE A 22 -32.94 10.70 17.88
CA ILE A 22 -31.54 10.46 17.53
C ILE A 22 -31.05 11.62 16.63
N PRO A 23 -30.29 12.59 17.17
CA PRO A 23 -29.94 13.82 16.45
C PRO A 23 -29.19 13.60 15.12
N TRP A 24 -28.36 12.56 15.03
CA TRP A 24 -27.59 12.25 13.82
C TRP A 24 -28.40 11.46 12.78
N MET A 25 -29.53 10.85 13.16
CA MET A 25 -30.31 10.00 12.26
C MET A 25 -30.93 10.80 11.12
N ALA A 26 -31.33 12.06 11.38
CA ALA A 26 -31.82 12.98 10.36
C ALA A 26 -30.76 13.31 9.27
N GLN A 27 -29.47 13.29 9.63
CA GLN A 27 -28.35 13.61 8.72
C GLN A 27 -27.83 12.37 7.97
N ALA A 28 -28.06 11.17 8.51
CA ALA A 28 -27.52 9.93 7.96
C ALA A 28 -27.95 9.64 6.49
N PRO A 29 -29.19 9.91 6.04
CA PRO A 29 -29.57 9.73 4.63
C PRO A 29 -28.76 10.61 3.67
N GLU A 30 -28.47 11.85 4.05
CA GLU A 30 -27.67 12.77 3.22
C GLU A 30 -26.22 12.32 3.13
N LEU A 31 -25.61 11.96 4.27
CA LEU A 31 -24.26 11.41 4.31
C LEU A 31 -24.13 10.12 3.48
N ARG A 32 -25.14 9.23 3.54
CA ARG A 32 -25.17 8.02 2.70
C ARG A 32 -25.30 8.34 1.22
N ARG A 33 -26.10 9.35 0.84
CA ARG A 33 -26.21 9.81 -0.55
C ARG A 33 -24.89 10.39 -1.05
N ALA A 34 -24.24 11.24 -0.26
CA ALA A 34 -22.94 11.81 -0.58
C ALA A 34 -21.87 10.70 -0.77
N ALA A 35 -21.76 9.78 0.19
CA ALA A 35 -20.81 8.67 0.09
C ALA A 35 -21.07 7.77 -1.13
N ARG A 36 -22.34 7.48 -1.45
CA ARG A 36 -22.70 6.71 -2.67
C ARG A 36 -22.35 7.45 -3.95
N ALA A 37 -22.45 8.78 -3.96
CA ALA A 37 -22.06 9.60 -5.11
C ALA A 37 -20.55 9.62 -5.35
N GLU A 38 -19.73 9.34 -4.34
CA GLU A 38 -18.27 9.21 -4.48
C GLU A 38 -17.83 7.86 -5.06
N VAL A 39 -18.65 6.81 -4.93
CA VAL A 39 -18.30 5.45 -5.38
C VAL A 39 -17.87 5.40 -6.85
N PRO A 40 -18.59 6.00 -7.82
CA PRO A 40 -18.16 5.99 -9.22
C PRO A 40 -16.79 6.65 -9.43
N VAL A 41 -16.47 7.69 -8.67
CA VAL A 41 -15.17 8.39 -8.76
C VAL A 41 -14.05 7.54 -8.16
N LEU A 42 -14.30 6.91 -7.01
CA LEU A 42 -13.33 6.06 -6.32
C LEU A 42 -13.06 4.75 -7.05
N THR A 43 -14.08 4.18 -7.70
CA THR A 43 -13.99 2.92 -8.45
C THR A 43 -13.64 3.13 -9.93
N SER A 44 -13.64 4.39 -10.40
CA SER A 44 -13.24 4.70 -11.77
C SER A 44 -11.81 4.20 -12.02
N PRO A 45 -11.59 3.38 -13.07
CA PRO A 45 -10.26 2.92 -13.42
C PRO A 45 -9.34 4.11 -13.70
N LYS A 46 -8.35 4.34 -12.82
CA LYS A 46 -7.30 5.31 -13.11
C LYS A 46 -6.33 4.70 -14.12
N ARG A 47 -6.20 5.35 -15.27
CA ARG A 47 -5.32 4.89 -16.36
C ARG A 47 -3.84 4.88 -15.99
N PHE A 48 -3.46 5.67 -14.99
CA PHE A 48 -2.09 5.74 -14.49
C PHE A 48 -2.06 5.44 -12.99
N PRO A 49 -1.14 4.57 -12.54
CA PRO A 49 -0.86 4.44 -11.12
C PRO A 49 -0.42 5.80 -10.57
N PRO A 50 -0.55 6.04 -9.25
CA PRO A 50 -0.12 7.30 -8.63
C PRO A 50 1.35 7.60 -9.00
N GLY A 51 1.55 8.56 -9.92
CA GLY A 51 2.85 8.83 -10.53
C GLY A 51 3.92 9.24 -9.51
N THR A 52 3.50 9.89 -8.42
CA THR A 52 4.36 10.23 -7.29
C THR A 52 5.01 8.99 -6.68
N ARG A 53 4.26 7.91 -6.45
CA ARG A 53 4.82 6.66 -5.91
C ARG A 53 5.81 6.02 -6.87
N VAL A 54 5.52 6.03 -8.17
CA VAL A 54 6.44 5.50 -9.19
C VAL A 54 7.77 6.25 -9.16
N LEU A 55 7.72 7.58 -9.13
CA LEU A 55 8.92 8.43 -9.06
C LEU A 55 9.71 8.21 -7.76
N THR A 56 9.03 8.11 -6.62
CA THR A 56 9.69 7.82 -5.33
C THR A 56 10.43 6.48 -5.37
N VAL A 57 9.78 5.43 -5.88
CA VAL A 57 10.36 4.08 -5.96
C VAL A 57 11.54 4.06 -6.91
N ALA A 58 11.38 4.62 -8.11
CA ALA A 58 12.44 4.71 -9.09
C ALA A 58 13.64 5.50 -8.53
N GLY A 59 13.39 6.65 -7.89
CA GLY A 59 14.41 7.47 -7.24
C GLY A 59 15.18 6.72 -6.16
N GLN A 60 14.49 5.98 -5.30
CA GLN A 60 15.12 5.19 -4.24
C GLN A 60 16.03 4.09 -4.81
N VAL A 61 15.54 3.34 -5.81
CA VAL A 61 16.31 2.26 -6.44
C VAL A 61 17.53 2.82 -7.18
N VAL A 62 17.35 3.85 -8.00
CA VAL A 62 18.45 4.50 -8.75
C VAL A 62 19.51 5.02 -7.79
N THR A 63 19.10 5.71 -6.73
CA THR A 63 20.03 6.23 -5.71
C THR A 63 20.81 5.10 -5.05
N ALA A 64 20.15 4.00 -4.68
CA ALA A 64 20.79 2.85 -4.03
C ALA A 64 21.83 2.13 -4.91
N ILE A 65 21.54 1.97 -6.22
CA ILE A 65 22.43 1.26 -7.16
C ILE A 65 23.52 2.16 -7.76
N SER A 66 23.34 3.48 -7.75
CA SER A 66 24.30 4.42 -8.35
C SER A 66 25.75 4.26 -7.88
N PRO A 67 26.07 4.04 -6.57
CA PRO A 67 27.44 3.89 -6.14
C PRO A 67 28.05 2.55 -6.59
N TRP A 68 27.22 1.51 -6.69
CA TRP A 68 27.64 0.23 -7.25
C TRP A 68 27.98 0.37 -8.74
N LEU A 69 27.14 1.06 -9.52
CA LEU A 69 27.37 1.25 -10.95
C LEU A 69 28.68 1.99 -11.21
N VAL A 70 28.96 3.04 -10.43
CA VAL A 70 30.23 3.78 -10.48
C VAL A 70 31.40 2.87 -10.12
N ARG A 71 31.27 2.08 -9.04
CA ARG A 71 32.32 1.16 -8.59
C ARG A 71 32.62 0.05 -9.60
N LYS A 72 31.57 -0.48 -10.25
CA LYS A 72 31.66 -1.49 -11.31
C LYS A 72 32.36 -0.93 -12.54
N ARG A 73 31.98 0.26 -13.00
CA ARG A 73 32.64 0.95 -14.12
C ARG A 73 34.11 1.25 -13.86
N ARG A 74 34.49 1.49 -12.60
CA ARG A 74 35.87 1.73 -12.18
C ARG A 74 36.70 0.46 -11.94
N GLY A 75 36.17 -0.73 -12.25
CA GLY A 75 36.89 -2.01 -12.07
C GLY A 75 37.24 -2.32 -10.62
N ARG A 76 36.48 -1.81 -9.64
CA ARG A 76 36.79 -1.90 -8.21
C ARG A 76 36.30 -3.17 -7.53
N PHE A 77 35.76 -4.13 -8.28
CA PHE A 77 35.34 -5.43 -7.77
C PHE A 77 36.39 -6.48 -8.14
N LYS A 78 36.73 -7.35 -7.18
CA LYS A 78 37.71 -8.43 -7.37
C LYS A 78 37.23 -9.46 -8.39
N ASP A 79 35.93 -9.75 -8.37
CA ASP A 79 35.28 -10.71 -9.25
C ASP A 79 33.79 -10.36 -9.46
N THR A 80 33.14 -11.13 -10.32
CA THR A 80 31.71 -10.98 -10.63
C THR A 80 30.83 -11.31 -9.42
N ALA A 81 31.25 -12.25 -8.56
CA ALA A 81 30.51 -12.63 -7.37
C ALA A 81 30.44 -11.48 -6.35
N ALA A 82 31.55 -10.81 -6.06
CA ALA A 82 31.57 -9.62 -5.20
C ALA A 82 30.75 -8.47 -5.78
N SER A 83 30.75 -8.30 -7.10
CA SER A 83 29.87 -7.32 -7.77
C SER A 83 28.39 -7.66 -7.59
N ARG A 84 28.01 -8.94 -7.65
CA ARG A 84 26.62 -9.39 -7.46
C ARG A 84 26.18 -9.24 -6.01
N ALA A 85 27.00 -9.68 -5.05
CA ALA A 85 26.70 -9.55 -3.62
C ALA A 85 26.46 -8.09 -3.22
N ASP A 86 27.26 -7.14 -3.75
CA ASP A 86 27.09 -5.72 -3.43
C ASP A 86 25.81 -5.11 -3.99
N ILE A 87 25.43 -5.43 -5.23
CA ILE A 87 24.15 -4.94 -5.77
C ILE A 87 22.96 -5.58 -5.06
N SER A 88 23.01 -6.89 -4.75
CA SER A 88 21.97 -7.57 -3.99
C SER A 88 21.76 -6.95 -2.61
N LEU A 89 22.85 -6.63 -1.89
CA LEU A 89 22.78 -5.93 -0.61
C LEU A 89 22.13 -4.55 -0.73
N ARG A 90 22.47 -3.79 -1.77
CA ARG A 90 21.89 -2.45 -2.01
C ARG A 90 20.41 -2.51 -2.35
N LEU A 91 20.01 -3.45 -3.19
CA LEU A 91 18.61 -3.68 -3.54
C LEU A 91 17.80 -4.12 -2.32
N ARG A 92 18.35 -4.99 -1.46
CA ARG A 92 17.72 -5.37 -0.19
C ARG A 92 17.47 -4.17 0.71
N LYS A 93 18.48 -3.33 0.93
CA LYS A 93 18.36 -2.10 1.73
C LYS A 93 17.33 -1.13 1.12
N ALA A 94 17.30 -1.00 -0.20
CA ALA A 94 16.28 -0.18 -0.88
C ALA A 94 14.87 -0.73 -0.64
N ALA A 95 14.68 -2.05 -0.72
CA ALA A 95 13.40 -2.69 -0.45
C ALA A 95 12.96 -2.54 1.01
N GLU A 96 13.89 -2.61 1.97
CA GLU A 96 13.61 -2.34 3.40
C GLU A 96 13.10 -0.91 3.62
N VAL A 97 13.68 0.08 2.93
CA VAL A 97 13.21 1.49 2.97
C VAL A 97 11.85 1.66 2.30
N LEU A 98 11.61 0.99 1.18
CA LEU A 98 10.34 1.06 0.44
C LEU A 98 9.20 0.30 1.13
N GLY A 99 9.54 -0.60 2.05
CA GLY A 99 8.60 -1.29 2.92
C GLY A 99 8.22 -2.71 2.50
N PRO A 100 7.31 -3.36 3.25
CA PRO A 100 7.08 -4.80 3.19
C PRO A 100 6.61 -5.33 1.83
N THR A 101 5.90 -4.52 1.05
CA THR A 101 5.51 -4.88 -0.33
C THR A 101 6.73 -5.14 -1.21
N TYR A 102 7.77 -4.30 -1.10
CA TYR A 102 8.98 -4.42 -1.92
C TYR A 102 9.91 -5.53 -1.44
N ILE A 103 9.92 -5.81 -0.14
CA ILE A 103 10.61 -6.99 0.42
C ILE A 103 10.01 -8.27 -0.17
N LYS A 104 8.68 -8.39 -0.18
CA LYS A 104 7.98 -9.55 -0.75
C LYS A 104 8.20 -9.69 -2.25
N LEU A 105 8.19 -8.58 -2.99
CA LEU A 105 8.53 -8.62 -4.42
C LEU A 105 9.96 -9.12 -4.65
N GLY A 106 10.92 -8.65 -3.86
CA GLY A 106 12.29 -9.15 -3.91
C GLY A 106 12.38 -10.66 -3.64
N GLN A 107 11.62 -11.16 -2.66
CA GLN A 107 11.53 -12.59 -2.37
C GLN A 107 10.96 -13.38 -3.55
N ILE A 108 9.87 -12.91 -4.17
CA ILE A 108 9.25 -13.57 -5.34
C ILE A 108 10.24 -13.62 -6.52
N ILE A 109 10.86 -12.49 -6.86
CA ILE A 109 11.84 -12.41 -7.96
C ILE A 109 13.04 -13.32 -7.69
N SER A 110 13.57 -13.30 -6.47
CA SER A 110 14.68 -14.18 -6.10
C SER A 110 14.29 -15.66 -6.10
N SER A 111 13.05 -16.00 -5.75
CA SER A 111 12.58 -17.40 -5.77
C SER A 111 12.41 -17.95 -7.19
N GLY A 112 12.24 -17.07 -8.19
CA GLY A 112 12.07 -17.45 -9.61
C GLY A 112 13.37 -17.65 -10.40
N GLU A 113 14.45 -16.94 -10.09
CA GLU A 113 15.73 -17.03 -10.82
C GLU A 113 16.96 -17.37 -9.95
N GLY A 114 16.81 -17.59 -8.64
CA GLY A 114 17.97 -17.83 -7.76
C GLY A 114 18.85 -16.59 -7.61
N LEU A 115 18.23 -15.41 -7.48
CA LEU A 115 18.93 -14.14 -7.30
C LEU A 115 18.86 -13.66 -5.85
N PHE A 116 19.40 -14.49 -4.95
CA PHE A 116 20.11 -14.13 -3.72
C PHE A 116 21.28 -15.08 -3.53
#